data_AF-A0A0T9NRH6-F1
#
_entry.id   AF-A0A0T9NRH6-F1
#
_cell.length_a   1.000
_cell.length_b   1.000
_cell.length_c   1.000
_cell.angle_alpha   90.00
_cell.angle_beta   90.00
_cell.angle_gamma   90.00
#
_symmetry.space_group_name_H-M   'P 1'
#
loop_
_entity.id
_entity.type
_entity.pdbx_description
1 polymer ?
#
loop_
_entity_poly.entity_id
_entity_poly.type
_entity_poly.pdbx_seq_one_letter_code
_entity_poly.pdbx_strand_id
1 'polypeptide(L)'
;MLCCVPMNLPNSDDYYYKKYDPVDDFLSMPNADELIQKGDFFKDRKTINFSLEQAKDNESFNAVMIEKAYFLVNGDNVYTEKPVFSQIDMANIIALKASKLLQEGIDKRNSYYVTAGALLDHVIAENFSDVRAIDINNSDWVANNRLAKAMKSCIKDNHDQTNINAVISDRVIQYYQHINQGDSFLGCDPEVLTNALLSTIFNFQTQITSYADDKGFFSELTASGDKRTINKRECMVFPDYG
;
A
#
# COMPACT_ATOMS: atom_id res chain seq x y z
N MET A 1 -16.95 9.68 -47.18
CA MET A 1 -16.14 10.90 -47.03
C MET A 1 -15.88 11.10 -45.55
N LEU A 2 -14.60 10.98 -45.15
CA LEU A 2 -14.12 11.44 -43.86
C LEU A 2 -14.17 12.97 -43.82
N CYS A 3 -14.68 13.53 -42.72
CA CYS A 3 -14.33 14.87 -42.29
C CYS A 3 -13.90 14.77 -40.81
N CYS A 4 -12.64 15.11 -40.58
CA CYS A 4 -11.96 15.14 -39.29
C CYS A 4 -12.34 16.40 -38.47
N VAL A 5 -11.77 16.44 -37.26
CA VAL A 5 -11.50 17.59 -36.35
C VAL A 5 -12.46 17.69 -35.15
N PRO A 6 -12.00 17.96 -33.90
CA PRO A 6 -10.71 17.66 -33.24
C PRO A 6 -10.88 16.85 -31.93
N MET A 7 -9.85 16.11 -31.55
CA MET A 7 -9.70 15.53 -30.21
C MET A 7 -9.18 16.62 -29.26
N ASN A 8 -10.08 17.37 -28.64
CA ASN A 8 -9.75 18.21 -27.51
C ASN A 8 -9.79 17.35 -26.24
N LEU A 9 -8.61 17.07 -25.68
CA LEU A 9 -8.49 16.78 -24.24
C LEU A 9 -8.82 18.06 -23.46
N PRO A 10 -9.64 17.95 -22.41
CA PRO A 10 -9.43 18.66 -21.16
C PRO A 10 -9.10 17.63 -20.08
N ASN A 11 -7.89 17.68 -19.52
CA ASN A 11 -7.53 18.43 -18.32
C ASN A 11 -7.85 17.68 -17.03
N SER A 12 -6.76 17.28 -16.36
CA SER A 12 -6.54 17.52 -14.93
C SER A 12 -7.63 17.06 -13.97
N ASP A 13 -7.60 15.78 -13.61
CA ASP A 13 -8.22 15.34 -12.36
C ASP A 13 -7.29 15.74 -11.20
N ASP A 14 -7.47 16.98 -10.74
CA ASP A 14 -7.05 17.42 -9.42
C ASP A 14 -7.78 16.58 -8.37
N TYR A 15 -7.01 15.84 -7.56
CA TYR A 15 -7.53 15.15 -6.38
C TYR A 15 -7.90 16.17 -5.30
N TYR A 16 -9.03 16.84 -5.47
CA TYR A 16 -9.71 17.49 -4.36
C TYR A 16 -10.39 16.40 -3.52
N TYR A 17 -9.99 16.29 -2.25
CA TYR A 17 -10.81 15.63 -1.24
C TYR A 17 -12.18 16.32 -1.22
N LYS A 18 -13.19 15.66 -1.80
CA LYS A 18 -14.59 16.06 -1.59
C LYS A 18 -14.89 15.80 -0.12
N LYS A 19 -14.89 16.87 0.68
CA LYS A 19 -15.60 16.90 1.94
C LYS A 19 -17.08 16.76 1.61
N TYR A 20 -17.64 15.58 1.87
CA TYR A 20 -19.07 15.34 1.66
C TYR A 20 -19.88 16.28 2.56
N ASP A 21 -20.99 16.79 2.01
CA ASP A 21 -21.97 17.55 2.78
C ASP A 21 -22.45 16.73 3.99
N PRO A 22 -22.76 17.36 5.13
CA PRO A 22 -23.33 16.66 6.27
C PRO A 22 -24.74 16.22 5.88
N VAL A 23 -24.86 14.98 5.42
CA VAL A 23 -26.14 14.44 4.94
C VAL A 23 -26.96 13.99 6.15
N ASP A 24 -27.96 14.78 6.53
CA ASP A 24 -28.97 14.43 7.54
C ASP A 24 -29.82 13.18 7.17
N ASP A 25 -29.53 12.48 6.06
CA ASP A 25 -30.12 11.18 5.68
C ASP A 25 -29.36 9.95 6.25
N PHE A 26 -28.43 10.15 7.19
CA PHE A 26 -27.76 9.07 7.93
C PHE A 26 -28.67 8.29 8.90
N LEU A 27 -29.94 8.69 9.05
CA LEU A 27 -30.90 8.16 10.03
C LEU A 27 -31.49 6.76 9.72
N SER A 28 -30.72 5.87 9.06
CA SER A 28 -31.06 4.44 8.99
C SER A 28 -29.86 3.53 8.80
N MET A 29 -28.64 3.96 9.13
CA MET A 29 -27.50 3.04 9.18
C MET A 29 -27.49 2.32 10.54
N PRO A 30 -27.28 0.99 10.58
CA PRO A 30 -27.04 0.30 11.85
C PRO A 30 -25.83 0.90 12.56
N ASN A 31 -25.90 1.04 13.88
CA ASN A 31 -24.75 1.42 14.69
C ASN A 31 -23.61 0.39 14.44
N ALA A 32 -22.34 0.80 14.54
CA ALA A 32 -21.19 -0.09 14.34
C ALA A 32 -21.29 -1.36 15.21
N ASP A 33 -21.77 -1.23 16.44
CA ASP A 33 -22.02 -2.34 17.36
C ASP A 33 -23.09 -3.31 16.84
N GLU A 34 -24.14 -2.80 16.20
CA GLU A 34 -25.21 -3.61 15.63
C GLU A 34 -24.72 -4.39 14.40
N LEU A 35 -23.83 -3.80 13.60
CA LEU A 35 -23.19 -4.49 12.49
C LEU A 35 -22.23 -5.58 12.96
N ILE A 36 -21.45 -5.33 14.02
CA ILE A 36 -20.60 -6.35 14.65
C ILE A 36 -21.45 -7.53 15.10
N GLN A 37 -22.58 -7.27 15.77
CA GLN A 37 -23.46 -8.33 16.26
C GLN A 37 -24.12 -9.13 15.12
N LYS A 38 -24.55 -8.47 14.06
CA LYS A 38 -25.22 -9.12 12.92
C LYS A 38 -24.23 -9.77 11.94
N GLY A 39 -23.00 -9.27 11.86
CA GLY A 39 -21.99 -9.71 10.90
C GLY A 39 -22.32 -9.34 9.45
N ASP A 40 -23.15 -8.33 9.23
CA ASP A 40 -23.73 -7.94 7.93
C ASP A 40 -22.83 -6.97 7.12
N PHE A 41 -21.53 -6.91 7.40
CA PHE A 41 -20.57 -5.95 6.80
C PHE A 41 -20.59 -5.90 5.26
N PHE A 42 -20.91 -7.03 4.61
CA PHE A 42 -20.84 -7.20 3.16
C PHE A 42 -22.21 -7.37 2.48
N LYS A 43 -23.28 -6.90 3.14
CA LYS A 43 -24.67 -7.12 2.69
C LYS A 43 -25.04 -6.41 1.40
N ASP A 44 -24.76 -5.12 1.32
CA ASP A 44 -25.08 -4.27 0.17
C ASP A 44 -24.06 -3.14 0.03
N ARG A 45 -24.10 -2.42 -1.09
CA ARG A 45 -23.14 -1.34 -1.40
C ARG A 45 -23.09 -0.26 -0.32
N LYS A 46 -24.21 0.11 0.28
CA LYS A 46 -24.26 1.15 1.31
C LYS A 46 -23.57 0.65 2.59
N THR A 47 -23.87 -0.59 3.01
CA THR A 47 -23.24 -1.20 4.17
C THR A 47 -21.75 -1.49 3.96
N ILE A 48 -21.34 -1.91 2.76
CA ILE A 48 -19.92 -2.13 2.43
C ILE A 48 -19.13 -0.84 2.58
N ASN A 49 -19.57 0.25 1.95
CA ASN A 49 -18.85 1.52 2.06
C ASN A 49 -18.81 2.04 3.49
N PHE A 50 -19.92 1.96 4.23
CA PHE A 50 -19.93 2.30 5.64
C PHE A 50 -18.92 1.48 6.44
N SER A 51 -18.91 0.17 6.25
CA SER A 51 -18.02 -0.73 6.97
C SER A 51 -16.55 -0.46 6.65
N LEU A 52 -16.22 -0.14 5.39
CA LEU A 52 -14.87 0.24 4.98
C LEU A 52 -14.41 1.56 5.60
N GLU A 53 -15.30 2.54 5.75
CA GLU A 53 -15.01 3.81 6.43
C GLU A 53 -14.86 3.61 7.94
N GLN A 54 -15.78 2.89 8.59
CA GLN A 54 -15.70 2.62 10.04
C GLN A 54 -14.44 1.83 10.40
N ALA A 55 -14.08 0.84 9.58
CA ALA A 55 -12.89 0.03 9.80
C ALA A 55 -11.57 0.81 9.66
N LYS A 56 -11.59 2.04 9.11
CA LYS A 56 -10.39 2.88 8.98
C LYS A 56 -9.80 3.26 10.33
N ASP A 57 -10.67 3.66 11.25
CA ASP A 57 -10.30 4.28 12.53
C ASP A 57 -10.66 3.39 13.74
N ASN A 58 -11.33 2.25 13.50
CA ASN A 58 -11.73 1.31 14.54
C ASN A 58 -11.11 -0.08 14.28
N GLU A 59 -9.98 -0.35 14.94
CA GLU A 59 -9.22 -1.60 14.79
C GLU A 59 -10.04 -2.84 15.14
N SER A 60 -10.81 -2.79 16.23
CA SER A 60 -11.67 -3.91 16.64
C SER A 60 -12.76 -4.19 15.61
N PHE A 61 -13.38 -3.15 15.06
CA PHE A 61 -14.36 -3.29 13.97
C PHE A 61 -13.70 -3.89 12.71
N ASN A 62 -12.52 -3.39 12.34
CA ASN A 62 -11.76 -3.92 11.22
C ASN A 62 -11.42 -5.41 11.40
N ALA A 63 -11.00 -5.81 12.60
CA ALA A 63 -10.68 -7.20 12.91
C ALA A 63 -11.87 -8.13 12.72
N VAL A 64 -13.03 -7.79 13.30
CA VAL A 64 -14.26 -8.58 13.15
C VAL A 64 -14.70 -8.62 11.68
N MET A 65 -14.57 -7.51 10.94
CA MET A 65 -14.89 -7.45 9.52
C MET A 65 -14.02 -8.41 8.70
N ILE A 66 -12.70 -8.44 8.93
CA ILE A 66 -11.77 -9.33 8.23
C ILE A 66 -12.00 -10.80 8.58
N GLU A 67 -12.20 -11.11 9.86
CA GLU A 67 -12.53 -12.46 10.32
C GLU A 67 -13.82 -12.96 9.68
N LYS A 68 -14.85 -12.10 9.65
CA LYS A 68 -16.11 -12.41 8.99
C LYS A 68 -15.94 -12.64 7.49
N ALA A 69 -15.14 -11.82 6.80
CA ALA A 69 -14.86 -12.02 5.38
C ALA A 69 -14.21 -13.38 5.12
N TYR A 70 -13.20 -13.73 5.93
CA TYR A 70 -12.51 -15.00 5.82
C TYR A 70 -13.46 -16.19 6.06
N PHE A 71 -14.27 -16.12 7.12
CA PHE A 71 -15.27 -17.14 7.44
C PHE A 71 -16.28 -17.34 6.31
N LEU A 72 -16.82 -16.26 5.74
CA LEU A 72 -17.84 -16.34 4.68
C LEU A 72 -17.30 -17.00 3.40
N VAL A 73 -16.00 -16.88 3.14
CA VAL A 73 -15.37 -17.42 1.92
C VAL A 73 -14.86 -18.85 2.12
N ASN A 74 -14.35 -19.18 3.31
CA ASN A 74 -13.67 -20.47 3.54
C ASN A 74 -14.48 -21.44 4.42
N GLY A 75 -15.44 -20.94 5.20
CA GLY A 75 -16.25 -21.74 6.13
C GLY A 75 -15.56 -22.06 7.46
N ASP A 76 -14.38 -21.50 7.72
CA ASP A 76 -13.62 -21.66 8.97
C ASP A 76 -12.87 -20.37 9.35
N ASN A 77 -12.25 -20.37 10.54
CA ASN A 77 -11.43 -19.27 11.08
C ASN A 77 -9.98 -19.68 11.34
N VAL A 78 -9.53 -20.82 10.78
CA VAL A 78 -8.23 -21.42 11.14
C VAL A 78 -7.08 -20.46 10.83
N TYR A 79 -7.15 -19.77 9.69
CA TYR A 79 -6.11 -18.84 9.29
C TYR A 79 -6.12 -17.54 10.10
N THR A 80 -7.29 -17.04 10.51
CA THR A 80 -7.39 -15.80 11.27
C THR A 80 -6.96 -15.98 12.73
N GLU A 81 -7.12 -17.19 13.28
CA GLU A 81 -6.58 -17.54 14.60
C GLU A 81 -5.05 -17.61 14.63
N LYS A 82 -4.42 -18.04 13.53
CA LYS A 82 -2.95 -18.17 13.40
C LYS A 82 -2.48 -17.77 12.01
N PRO A 83 -2.41 -16.47 11.69
CA PRO A 83 -1.97 -16.02 10.38
C PRO A 83 -0.51 -16.37 10.15
N VAL A 84 -0.21 -16.83 8.94
CA VAL A 84 1.17 -17.11 8.51
C VAL A 84 1.61 -16.02 7.55
N PHE A 85 2.75 -15.40 7.84
CA PHE A 85 3.33 -14.32 7.04
C PHE A 85 4.46 -14.87 6.17
N SER A 86 4.33 -14.73 4.85
CA SER A 86 5.43 -15.00 3.94
C SER A 86 6.36 -13.78 3.83
N GLN A 87 7.59 -13.97 3.35
CA GLN A 87 8.49 -12.86 3.02
C GLN A 87 7.87 -11.94 1.94
N ILE A 88 7.06 -12.51 1.02
CA ILE A 88 6.31 -11.74 0.01
C ILE A 88 5.28 -10.84 0.68
N ASP A 89 4.56 -11.31 1.70
CA ASP A 89 3.64 -10.47 2.48
C ASP A 89 4.40 -9.32 3.15
N MET A 90 5.52 -9.62 3.82
CA MET A 90 6.34 -8.60 4.48
C MET A 90 6.83 -7.53 3.49
N ALA A 91 7.37 -7.94 2.35
CA ALA A 91 7.85 -7.04 1.31
C ALA A 91 6.74 -6.14 0.75
N ASN A 92 5.56 -6.70 0.46
CA ASN A 92 4.42 -5.90 -0.03
C ASN A 92 3.90 -4.91 1.03
N ILE A 93 3.87 -5.31 2.31
CA ILE A 93 3.47 -4.42 3.41
C ILE A 93 4.47 -3.27 3.57
N ILE A 94 5.78 -3.56 3.52
CA ILE A 94 6.82 -2.52 3.57
C ILE A 94 6.67 -1.58 2.38
N ALA A 95 6.53 -2.10 1.16
CA ALA A 95 6.39 -1.29 -0.05
C ALA A 95 5.15 -0.39 -0.01
N LEU A 96 4.01 -0.89 0.48
CA LEU A 96 2.79 -0.10 0.62
C LEU A 96 2.92 1.02 1.65
N LYS A 97 3.59 0.77 2.78
CA LYS A 97 3.87 1.80 3.80
C LYS A 97 4.87 2.83 3.28
N ALA A 98 5.96 2.38 2.69
CA ALA A 98 7.02 3.22 2.14
C ALA A 98 6.53 4.05 0.94
N SER A 99 5.65 3.52 0.09
CA SER A 99 5.05 4.28 -1.01
C SER A 99 4.20 5.46 -0.51
N LYS A 100 3.48 5.31 0.62
CA LYS A 100 2.74 6.44 1.22
C LYS A 100 3.69 7.54 1.68
N LEU A 101 4.76 7.18 2.39
CA LEU A 101 5.79 8.12 2.83
C LEU A 101 6.50 8.80 1.64
N LEU A 102 6.78 8.04 0.58
CA LEU A 102 7.36 8.57 -0.65
C LEU A 102 6.44 9.61 -1.32
N GLN A 103 5.13 9.40 -1.31
CA GLN A 103 4.14 10.36 -1.84
C GLN A 103 4.08 11.66 -1.01
N GLU A 104 4.36 11.58 0.29
CA GLU A 104 4.44 12.75 1.16
C GLU A 104 5.73 13.54 0.92
N GLY A 105 6.84 12.85 0.61
CA GLY A 105 8.14 13.47 0.35
C GLY A 105 8.36 13.94 -1.09
N ILE A 106 7.72 13.32 -2.08
CA ILE A 106 7.86 13.64 -3.51
C ILE A 106 6.46 13.75 -4.14
N ASP A 107 6.17 14.89 -4.76
CA ASP A 107 4.93 15.06 -5.54
C ASP A 107 4.83 13.95 -6.62
N LYS A 108 3.69 13.28 -6.71
CA LYS A 108 3.41 12.26 -7.74
C LYS A 108 3.60 12.79 -9.17
N ARG A 109 3.45 14.09 -9.38
CA ARG A 109 3.68 14.76 -10.68
C ARG A 109 5.18 14.92 -11.00
N ASN A 110 6.06 14.69 -10.04
CA ASN A 110 7.50 14.70 -10.23
C ASN A 110 7.93 13.44 -10.99
N SER A 111 8.72 13.63 -12.06
CA SER A 111 9.26 12.52 -12.87
C SER A 111 10.07 11.51 -12.06
N TYR A 112 10.67 11.94 -10.95
CA TYR A 112 11.43 11.06 -10.06
C TYR A 112 10.57 10.12 -9.22
N TYR A 113 9.26 10.36 -9.08
CA TYR A 113 8.38 9.55 -8.23
C TYR A 113 8.31 8.09 -8.68
N VAL A 114 8.13 7.85 -9.99
CA VAL A 114 8.04 6.49 -10.55
C VAL A 114 9.37 5.74 -10.37
N THR A 115 10.49 6.40 -10.65
CA THR A 115 11.80 5.78 -10.53
C THR A 115 12.20 5.54 -9.08
N ALA A 116 11.86 6.46 -8.17
CA ALA A 116 12.07 6.28 -6.73
C ALA A 116 11.25 5.08 -6.21
N GLY A 117 10.01 4.90 -6.68
CA GLY A 117 9.21 3.72 -6.37
C GLY A 117 9.86 2.41 -6.86
N ALA A 118 10.37 2.37 -8.09
CA ALA A 118 11.05 1.17 -8.61
C ALA A 118 12.33 0.84 -7.81
N LEU A 119 13.12 1.85 -7.45
CA LEU A 119 14.31 1.67 -6.60
C LEU A 119 13.94 1.15 -5.21
N LEU A 120 12.86 1.69 -4.63
CA LEU A 120 12.34 1.25 -3.35
C LEU A 120 11.98 -0.25 -3.38
N ASP A 121 11.30 -0.71 -4.42
CA ASP A 121 10.95 -2.13 -4.59
C ASP A 121 12.20 -3.02 -4.70
N HIS A 122 13.24 -2.57 -5.42
CA HIS A 122 14.52 -3.28 -5.49
C HIS A 122 15.19 -3.40 -4.12
N VAL A 123 15.31 -2.30 -3.38
CA VAL A 123 15.93 -2.29 -2.04
C VAL A 123 15.14 -3.15 -1.05
N ILE A 124 13.81 -3.13 -1.12
CA ILE A 124 12.97 -3.99 -0.29
C ILE A 124 13.23 -5.47 -0.63
N ALA A 125 13.24 -5.84 -1.92
CA ALA A 125 13.48 -7.21 -2.34
C ALA A 125 14.86 -7.74 -1.88
N GLU A 126 15.91 -6.92 -1.93
CA GLU A 126 17.25 -7.29 -1.45
C GLU A 126 17.32 -7.66 0.05
N ASN A 127 16.36 -7.21 0.86
CA ASN A 127 16.29 -7.56 2.29
C ASN A 127 15.73 -8.96 2.55
N PHE A 128 15.21 -9.65 1.52
CA PHE A 128 14.57 -10.95 1.63
C PHE A 128 15.24 -11.98 0.70
N SER A 129 15.42 -13.22 1.18
CA SER A 129 16.13 -14.26 0.41
C SER A 129 15.36 -14.73 -0.82
N ASP A 130 14.03 -14.72 -0.75
CA ASP A 130 13.15 -15.37 -1.72
C ASP A 130 12.12 -14.39 -2.34
N VAL A 131 12.43 -13.09 -2.34
CA VAL A 131 11.56 -12.05 -2.92
C VAL A 131 12.31 -11.37 -4.07
N ARG A 132 11.64 -11.25 -5.21
CA ARG A 132 12.12 -10.43 -6.34
C ARG A 132 11.30 -9.15 -6.39
N ALA A 133 11.85 -8.09 -6.97
CA ALA A 133 11.13 -6.83 -7.13
C ALA A 133 9.76 -6.99 -7.84
N ILE A 134 9.65 -7.91 -8.80
CA ILE A 134 8.38 -8.21 -9.48
C ILE A 134 7.31 -8.84 -8.56
N ASP A 135 7.71 -9.43 -7.44
CA ASP A 135 6.79 -10.01 -6.46
C ASP A 135 6.17 -8.92 -5.55
N ILE A 136 6.67 -7.67 -5.63
CA ILE A 136 6.11 -6.49 -4.97
C ILE A 136 5.10 -5.84 -5.93
N ASN A 137 3.82 -6.18 -5.76
CA ASN A 137 2.73 -5.69 -6.57
C ASN A 137 1.43 -5.79 -5.78
N ASN A 138 0.83 -4.64 -5.43
CA ASN A 138 -0.37 -4.64 -4.59
C ASN A 138 -1.55 -5.40 -5.22
N SER A 139 -1.73 -5.33 -6.54
CA SER A 139 -2.85 -6.01 -7.19
C SER A 139 -2.70 -7.52 -7.14
N ASP A 140 -1.49 -8.02 -7.40
CA ASP A 140 -1.17 -9.44 -7.32
C ASP A 140 -1.19 -9.92 -5.86
N TRP A 141 -0.69 -9.10 -4.94
CA TRP A 141 -0.73 -9.40 -3.51
C TRP A 141 -2.17 -9.49 -3.00
N VAL A 142 -3.04 -8.54 -3.32
CA VAL A 142 -4.47 -8.59 -2.94
C VAL A 142 -5.17 -9.83 -3.55
N ALA A 143 -4.76 -10.27 -4.73
CA ALA A 143 -5.33 -11.46 -5.37
C ALA A 143 -4.90 -12.78 -4.70
N ASN A 144 -3.72 -12.81 -4.06
CA ASN A 144 -3.10 -14.03 -3.54
C ASN A 144 -3.07 -14.12 -2.02
N ASN A 145 -3.00 -12.99 -1.32
CA ASN A 145 -3.07 -12.95 0.15
C ASN A 145 -4.46 -13.42 0.60
N ARG A 146 -4.51 -14.36 1.54
CA ARG A 146 -5.75 -15.05 1.93
C ARG A 146 -6.82 -14.10 2.49
N LEU A 147 -6.42 -13.13 3.32
CA LEU A 147 -7.35 -12.17 3.92
C LEU A 147 -7.81 -11.14 2.88
N ALA A 148 -6.87 -10.61 2.10
CA ALA A 148 -7.19 -9.65 1.05
C ALA A 148 -8.10 -10.25 -0.02
N LYS A 149 -7.84 -11.49 -0.42
CA LYS A 149 -8.67 -12.25 -1.36
C LYS A 149 -10.07 -12.50 -0.81
N ALA A 150 -10.20 -12.84 0.47
CA ALA A 150 -11.50 -13.04 1.10
C ALA A 150 -12.31 -11.73 1.16
N MET A 151 -11.68 -10.64 1.60
CA MET A 151 -12.25 -9.29 1.58
C MET A 151 -12.72 -8.91 0.17
N LYS A 152 -11.87 -9.09 -0.83
CA LYS A 152 -12.18 -8.80 -2.24
C LYS A 152 -13.35 -9.63 -2.76
N SER A 153 -13.43 -10.90 -2.38
CA SER A 153 -14.53 -11.80 -2.75
C SER A 153 -15.87 -11.40 -2.12
N CYS A 154 -15.86 -10.86 -0.90
CA CYS A 154 -17.06 -10.36 -0.25
C CYS A 154 -17.52 -9.01 -0.82
N ILE A 155 -16.58 -8.10 -1.09
CA ILE A 155 -16.85 -6.74 -1.57
C ILE A 155 -17.25 -6.72 -3.05
N LYS A 156 -16.53 -7.47 -3.90
CA LYS A 156 -16.72 -7.49 -5.37
C LYS A 156 -16.74 -6.06 -5.95
N ASP A 157 -17.69 -5.76 -6.83
CA ASP A 157 -17.91 -4.43 -7.40
C ASP A 157 -18.97 -3.61 -6.64
N ASN A 158 -19.43 -4.10 -5.47
CA ASN A 158 -20.48 -3.46 -4.68
C ASN A 158 -19.91 -2.36 -3.75
N HIS A 159 -19.10 -1.44 -4.27
CA HIS A 159 -18.50 -0.35 -3.51
C HIS A 159 -18.32 0.92 -4.34
N ASP A 160 -17.99 2.03 -3.68
CA ASP A 160 -17.71 3.34 -4.31
C ASP A 160 -16.21 3.70 -4.33
N GLN A 161 -15.36 2.83 -3.78
CA GLN A 161 -13.93 3.08 -3.67
C GLN A 161 -13.23 3.11 -5.04
N THR A 162 -12.55 4.22 -5.36
CA THR A 162 -11.78 4.41 -6.61
C THR A 162 -10.64 3.42 -6.75
N ASN A 163 -10.00 3.03 -5.65
CA ASN A 163 -8.95 2.03 -5.62
C ASN A 163 -9.21 1.03 -4.50
N ILE A 164 -10.07 0.05 -4.77
CA ILE A 164 -10.46 -0.95 -3.77
C ILE A 164 -9.29 -1.84 -3.32
N ASN A 165 -8.33 -2.14 -4.20
CA ASN A 165 -7.14 -2.91 -3.80
C ASN A 165 -6.35 -2.15 -2.73
N ALA A 166 -6.18 -0.84 -2.86
CA ALA A 166 -5.52 -0.01 -1.84
C ALA A 166 -6.27 -0.04 -0.50
N VAL A 167 -7.60 0.09 -0.53
CA VAL A 167 -8.43 0.04 0.69
C VAL A 167 -8.34 -1.35 1.36
N ILE A 168 -8.48 -2.43 0.59
CA ILE A 168 -8.37 -3.80 1.12
C ILE A 168 -6.98 -4.04 1.71
N SER A 169 -5.92 -3.66 1.00
CA SER A 169 -4.55 -3.81 1.49
C SER A 169 -4.33 -3.07 2.81
N ASP A 170 -4.87 -1.86 2.94
CA ASP A 170 -4.78 -1.04 4.15
C ASP A 170 -5.45 -1.72 5.35
N ARG A 171 -6.68 -2.23 5.16
CA ARG A 171 -7.45 -2.95 6.20
C ARG A 171 -6.74 -4.24 6.64
N VAL A 172 -6.19 -5.00 5.69
CA VAL A 172 -5.44 -6.23 5.98
C VAL A 172 -4.15 -5.93 6.73
N ILE A 173 -3.43 -4.87 6.36
CA ILE A 173 -2.23 -4.41 7.08
C ILE A 173 -2.58 -4.03 8.52
N GLN A 174 -3.66 -3.26 8.74
CA GLN A 174 -4.12 -2.88 10.07
C GLN A 174 -4.45 -4.12 10.92
N TYR A 175 -5.11 -5.13 10.35
CA TYR A 175 -5.39 -6.38 11.06
C TYR A 175 -4.12 -7.13 11.45
N TYR A 176 -3.15 -7.20 10.54
CA TYR A 176 -1.85 -7.80 10.85
C TYR A 176 -1.09 -7.06 11.95
N GLN A 177 -1.18 -5.73 12.01
CA GLN A 177 -0.60 -4.97 13.10
C GLN A 177 -1.32 -5.23 14.43
N HIS A 178 -2.65 -5.31 14.40
CA HIS A 178 -3.49 -5.58 15.57
C HIS A 178 -3.15 -6.93 16.24
N ILE A 179 -3.07 -8.01 15.46
CA ILE A 179 -2.79 -9.35 16.00
C ILE A 179 -1.33 -9.54 16.46
N ASN A 180 -0.40 -8.75 15.91
CA ASN A 180 1.01 -8.78 16.31
C ASN A 180 1.32 -7.77 17.44
N GLN A 181 0.31 -7.14 18.05
CA GLN A 181 0.46 -6.23 19.20
C GLN A 181 1.47 -5.09 18.98
N GLY A 182 1.70 -4.69 17.73
CA GLY A 182 2.67 -3.65 17.38
C GLY A 182 4.14 -4.08 17.34
N ASP A 183 4.47 -5.36 17.59
CA ASP A 183 5.84 -5.85 17.40
C ASP A 183 6.23 -5.77 15.91
N SER A 184 7.47 -5.35 15.65
CA SER A 184 7.99 -5.24 14.27
C SER A 184 8.22 -6.63 13.67
N PHE A 185 7.16 -7.18 13.05
CA PHE A 185 7.19 -8.46 12.32
C PHE A 185 7.77 -8.33 10.91
N LEU A 186 8.01 -7.10 10.44
CA LEU A 186 8.42 -6.82 9.08
C LEU A 186 9.92 -7.04 8.82
N GLY A 187 10.73 -7.16 9.89
CA GLY A 187 12.19 -7.30 9.78
C GLY A 187 12.91 -6.06 9.23
N CYS A 188 12.15 -5.05 8.77
CA CYS A 188 12.63 -3.77 8.28
C CYS A 188 11.63 -2.65 8.57
N ASP A 189 12.13 -1.47 8.96
CA ASP A 189 11.31 -0.28 9.21
C ASP A 189 11.09 0.51 7.89
N PRO A 190 9.84 0.62 7.40
CA PRO A 190 9.54 1.37 6.17
C PRO A 190 9.93 2.84 6.24
N GLU A 191 9.88 3.47 7.43
CA GLU A 191 10.21 4.88 7.59
C GLU A 191 11.72 5.12 7.45
N VAL A 192 12.53 4.31 8.13
CA VAL A 192 14.00 4.35 7.99
C VAL A 192 14.41 4.15 6.54
N LEU A 193 13.84 3.14 5.88
CA LEU A 193 14.16 2.80 4.50
C LEU A 193 13.75 3.92 3.52
N THR A 194 12.55 4.50 3.69
CA THR A 194 12.08 5.60 2.83
C THR A 194 12.88 6.87 3.04
N ASN A 195 13.18 7.24 4.29
CA ASN A 195 13.95 8.44 4.61
C ASN A 195 15.39 8.37 4.10
N ALA A 196 16.01 7.19 4.12
CA ALA A 196 17.33 6.97 3.53
C ALA A 196 17.32 7.15 2.00
N LEU A 197 16.28 6.63 1.33
CA LEU A 197 16.09 6.80 -0.11
C LEU A 197 15.85 8.28 -0.47
N LEU A 198 14.94 8.96 0.23
CA LEU A 198 14.66 10.38 0.04
C LEU A 198 15.92 11.22 0.23
N SER A 199 16.67 10.98 1.32
CA SER A 199 17.92 11.69 1.60
C SER A 199 18.95 11.49 0.50
N THR A 200 19.04 10.28 -0.07
CA THR A 200 19.92 10.00 -1.22
C THR A 200 19.48 10.81 -2.44
N ILE A 201 18.19 10.77 -2.80
CA ILE A 201 17.65 11.52 -3.95
C ILE A 201 17.89 13.02 -3.79
N PHE A 202 17.60 13.60 -2.62
CA PHE A 202 17.77 15.03 -2.37
C PHE A 202 19.24 15.47 -2.29
N ASN A 203 20.12 14.68 -1.66
CA ASN A 203 21.55 15.02 -1.57
C ASN A 203 22.20 15.05 -2.96
N PHE A 204 21.86 14.12 -3.85
CA PHE A 204 22.36 14.14 -5.22
C PHE A 204 21.81 15.35 -6.01
N GLN A 205 20.54 15.74 -5.83
CA GLN A 205 20.00 16.95 -6.46
C GLN A 205 20.78 18.22 -6.10
N THR A 206 21.34 18.30 -4.88
CA THR A 206 22.15 19.46 -4.44
C THR A 206 23.60 19.44 -4.93
N GLN A 207 24.11 18.28 -5.38
CA GLN A 207 25.50 18.12 -5.84
C GLN A 207 25.66 18.18 -7.38
N ILE A 208 24.56 18.08 -8.14
CA ILE A 208 24.59 18.14 -9.60
C ILE A 208 24.66 19.61 -10.05
N THR A 209 25.87 20.05 -10.42
CA THR A 209 26.04 21.03 -11.51
C THR A 209 25.45 20.41 -12.79
N SER A 210 24.80 21.20 -13.64
CA SER A 210 23.97 20.74 -14.78
C SER A 210 24.65 19.69 -15.67
N TYR A 211 24.57 18.42 -15.32
CA TYR A 211 24.93 17.31 -16.19
C TYR A 211 23.69 16.89 -16.94
N ALA A 212 23.82 16.90 -18.26
CA ALA A 212 22.82 16.45 -19.18
C ALA A 212 22.63 14.94 -19.05
N ASP A 213 21.36 14.56 -18.99
CA ASP A 213 20.79 13.22 -19.22
C ASP A 213 20.61 12.31 -17.98
N ASP A 214 19.33 12.09 -17.64
CA ASP A 214 18.77 11.30 -16.53
C ASP A 214 19.30 9.84 -16.46
N LYS A 215 19.91 9.33 -17.55
CA LYS A 215 20.50 7.99 -17.63
C LYS A 215 21.81 7.85 -16.83
N GLY A 216 22.58 8.93 -16.67
CA GLY A 216 23.84 8.90 -15.92
C GLY A 216 23.61 8.71 -14.42
N PHE A 217 22.66 9.48 -13.87
CA PHE A 217 22.25 9.51 -12.46
C PHE A 217 21.94 8.11 -11.90
N PHE A 218 21.16 7.31 -12.62
CA PHE A 218 20.74 6.00 -12.13
C PHE A 218 21.78 4.90 -12.36
N SER A 219 22.67 5.03 -13.35
CA SER A 219 23.76 4.07 -13.54
C SER A 219 24.75 4.06 -12.36
N GLU A 220 25.01 5.22 -11.74
CA GLU A 220 25.90 5.35 -10.58
C GLU A 220 25.24 4.87 -9.28
N LEU A 221 23.94 5.10 -9.11
CA LEU A 221 23.15 4.56 -7.99
C LEU A 221 23.07 3.03 -8.03
N THR A 222 22.97 2.46 -9.24
CA THR A 222 22.98 1.01 -9.48
C THR A 222 24.38 0.42 -9.35
N ALA A 223 25.44 1.09 -9.82
CA ALA A 223 26.84 0.64 -9.67
C ALA A 223 27.36 0.74 -8.23
N SER A 224 26.86 1.71 -7.45
CA SER A 224 27.04 1.77 -5.99
C SER A 224 26.24 0.66 -5.25
N GLY A 225 25.39 -0.06 -6.01
CA GLY A 225 24.75 -1.34 -5.71
C GLY A 225 25.68 -2.52 -5.54
N ASP A 226 26.85 -2.50 -6.18
CA ASP A 226 27.65 -3.73 -6.33
C ASP A 226 28.76 -3.88 -5.28
N LYS A 227 28.92 -2.93 -4.35
CA LYS A 227 29.88 -3.01 -3.24
C LYS A 227 29.21 -2.70 -1.91
N ARG A 228 28.58 -3.70 -1.26
CA ARG A 228 27.76 -3.45 -0.06
C ARG A 228 28.01 -4.45 1.06
N THR A 229 28.31 -3.92 2.25
CA THR A 229 28.34 -4.65 3.51
C THR A 229 26.96 -4.54 4.16
N ILE A 230 26.23 -5.64 4.26
CA ILE A 230 24.83 -5.67 4.71
C ILE A 230 24.79 -5.64 6.25
N ASN A 231 24.32 -4.54 6.86
CA ASN A 231 23.97 -4.53 8.29
C ASN A 231 22.48 -4.86 8.47
N LYS A 232 22.19 -6.14 8.72
CA LYS A 232 20.83 -6.71 8.82
C LYS A 232 19.91 -6.09 9.87
N ARG A 233 20.43 -5.27 10.81
CA ARG A 233 19.60 -4.60 11.83
C ARG A 233 19.13 -3.20 11.46
N GLU A 234 19.72 -2.59 10.43
CA GLU A 234 19.49 -1.16 10.12
C GLU A 234 18.81 -0.96 8.75
N CYS A 235 18.57 -2.03 7.97
CA CYS A 235 18.13 -1.94 6.57
C CYS A 235 18.98 -0.99 5.71
N MET A 236 20.20 -0.69 6.15
CA MET A 236 21.04 0.32 5.54
C MET A 236 21.98 -0.30 4.55
N VAL A 237 22.03 0.36 3.41
CA VAL A 237 22.90 0.03 2.31
C VAL A 237 23.54 1.33 1.85
N PHE A 238 24.74 1.60 2.35
CA PHE A 238 25.50 2.80 1.98
C PHE A 238 26.41 2.52 0.78
N PRO A 239 26.55 3.48 -0.15
CA PRO A 239 27.71 3.53 -1.03
C PRO A 239 28.98 3.65 -0.19
N ASP A 240 30.00 2.85 -0.51
CA ASP A 240 31.34 2.99 0.05
C ASP A 240 32.02 4.18 -0.66
N TYR A 241 31.99 5.36 -0.03
CA TYR A 241 32.74 6.52 -0.51
C TYR A 241 34.21 6.40 -0.08
N GLY A 242 34.96 5.57 -0.80
CA GLY A 242 36.43 5.50 -0.73
C GLY A 242 37.10 6.62 -1.51
#